data_AF-A0A327ZGK3-F1
#
_entry.id   AF-A0A327ZGK3-F1
#
_cell.length_a   1.000
_cell.length_b   1.000
_cell.length_c   1.000
_cell.angle_alpha   90.00
_cell.angle_beta   90.00
_cell.angle_gamma   90.00
#
_symmetry.space_group_name_H-M   'P 1'
#
loop_
_entity.id
_entity.type
_entity.pdbx_description
1 polymer ?
#
loop_
_entity_poly.entity_id
_entity_poly.type
_entity_poly.pdbx_seq_one_letter_code
_entity_poly.pdbx_strand_id
1 'polypeptide(L)'
;MGLPSSEEVLVATDALRAEATVWDTQGEALRALSAEVGAMEFGRVEAGLFQMMVSPYNEVVRAVAARCVEGAAAMTDMAGTLRKVADVYETEDQAGAHRIKNVY
;
A
#
# COMPACT_ATOMS: atom_id res chain seq x y z
N MET A 1 -28.15 9.67 16.98
CA MET A 1 -27.54 9.62 15.64
C MET A 1 -28.39 8.69 14.79
N GLY A 2 -28.87 9.15 13.63
CA GLY A 2 -29.65 8.32 12.70
C GLY A 2 -28.75 7.37 11.90
N LEU A 3 -29.37 6.42 11.19
CA LEU A 3 -28.66 5.59 10.23
C LEU A 3 -28.10 6.48 9.10
N PRO A 4 -26.86 6.25 8.63
CA PRO A 4 -26.29 6.98 7.50
C PRO A 4 -27.18 6.88 6.26
N SER A 5 -27.27 7.96 5.50
CA SER A 5 -27.88 7.98 4.18
C SER A 5 -26.98 7.30 3.15
N SER A 6 -27.55 6.79 2.05
CA SER A 6 -26.76 6.18 0.98
C SER A 6 -25.76 7.15 0.33
N GLU A 7 -26.04 8.45 0.35
CA GLU A 7 -25.09 9.47 -0.11
C GLU A 7 -23.88 9.60 0.83
N GLU A 8 -24.10 9.57 2.15
CA GLU A 8 -23.02 9.54 3.13
C GLU A 8 -22.17 8.26 3.03
N VAL A 9 -22.81 7.11 2.77
CA VAL A 9 -22.09 5.85 2.51
C VAL A 9 -21.23 5.97 1.25
N LEU A 10 -21.78 6.49 0.16
CA LEU A 10 -21.04 6.66 -1.10
C LEU A 10 -19.79 7.52 -0.90
N VAL A 11 -19.95 8.71 -0.29
CA VAL A 11 -18.85 9.62 0.01
C VAL A 11 -17.78 8.94 0.87
N ALA A 12 -18.17 8.19 1.89
CA ALA A 12 -17.24 7.45 2.73
C ALA A 12 -16.49 6.35 1.95
N THR A 13 -17.19 5.58 1.11
CA THR A 13 -16.57 4.53 0.30
C THR A 13 -15.61 5.09 -0.76
N ASP A 14 -15.94 6.23 -1.36
CA ASP A 14 -15.07 6.92 -2.31
C ASP A 14 -13.79 7.43 -1.62
N ALA A 15 -13.91 7.97 -0.41
CA ALA A 15 -12.75 8.37 0.39
C ALA A 15 -11.83 7.17 0.72
N LEU A 16 -12.42 6.02 1.10
CA LEU A 16 -11.64 4.79 1.34
C LEU A 16 -10.92 4.30 0.08
N ARG A 17 -11.56 4.37 -1.08
CA ARG A 17 -10.97 3.96 -2.38
C ARG A 17 -9.88 4.93 -2.83
N ALA A 18 -10.07 6.22 -2.63
CA ALA A 18 -9.05 7.23 -2.90
C ALA A 18 -7.82 6.99 -2.02
N GLU A 19 -8.02 6.77 -0.72
CA GLU A 19 -6.93 6.49 0.21
C GLU A 19 -6.21 5.17 -0.15
N ALA A 20 -6.94 4.11 -0.50
CA ALA A 20 -6.34 2.86 -0.98
C ALA A 20 -5.42 3.08 -2.20
N THR A 21 -5.81 3.97 -3.11
CA THR A 21 -5.00 4.33 -4.28
C THR A 21 -3.71 5.06 -3.88
N VAL A 22 -3.77 5.91 -2.85
CA VAL A 22 -2.58 6.56 -2.28
C VAL A 22 -1.63 5.52 -1.69
N TRP A 23 -2.13 4.58 -0.89
CA TRP A 23 -1.29 3.51 -0.32
C TRP A 23 -0.61 2.67 -1.39
N ASP A 24 -1.31 2.25 -2.44
CA ASP A 24 -0.68 1.51 -3.55
C ASP A 24 0.39 2.33 -4.26
N THR A 25 0.12 3.62 -4.53
CA THR A 25 1.10 4.52 -5.16
C THR A 25 2.38 4.62 -4.32
N GLN A 26 2.26 4.73 -3.00
CA GLN A 26 3.41 4.74 -2.10
C GLN A 26 4.12 3.38 -2.06
N GLY A 27 3.38 2.28 -2.14
CA GLY A 27 3.93 0.93 -2.26
C GLY A 27 4.76 0.75 -3.53
N GLU A 28 4.28 1.26 -4.68
CA GLU A 28 5.02 1.26 -5.94
C GLU A 28 6.30 2.10 -5.84
N ALA A 29 6.24 3.28 -5.22
CA ALA A 29 7.42 4.11 -4.99
C ALA A 29 8.49 3.40 -4.16
N LEU A 30 8.09 2.65 -3.12
CA LEU A 30 9.01 1.84 -2.33
C LEU A 30 9.60 0.67 -3.13
N ARG A 31 8.84 0.03 -4.03
CA ARG A 31 9.39 -1.01 -4.92
C ARG A 31 10.43 -0.44 -5.87
N ALA A 32 10.16 0.73 -6.45
CA ALA A 32 11.10 1.43 -7.32
C ALA A 32 12.39 1.77 -6.56
N LEU A 33 12.27 2.35 -5.35
CA LEU A 33 13.40 2.68 -4.51
C LEU A 33 14.22 1.44 -4.10
N SER A 34 13.56 0.32 -3.82
CA SER A 34 14.24 -0.95 -3.52
C SER A 34 15.13 -1.39 -4.70
N ALA A 35 14.63 -1.27 -5.93
CA ALA A 35 15.38 -1.61 -7.14
C ALA A 35 16.57 -0.65 -7.36
N GLU A 36 16.36 0.65 -7.18
CA GLU A 36 17.42 1.67 -7.28
C GLU A 36 18.52 1.43 -6.24
N VAL A 37 18.14 1.21 -4.98
CA VAL A 37 19.09 0.91 -3.90
C VAL A 37 19.82 -0.39 -4.16
N GLY A 38 19.13 -1.44 -4.59
CA GLY A 38 19.76 -2.72 -4.94
C GLY A 38 20.81 -2.59 -6.05
N ALA A 39 20.59 -1.70 -7.01
CA ALA A 39 21.55 -1.41 -8.07
C ALA A 39 22.80 -0.64 -7.59
N MET A 40 22.82 -0.16 -6.35
CA MET A 40 23.99 0.49 -5.75
C MET A 40 25.02 -0.52 -5.23
N GLU A 41 24.69 -1.82 -5.12
CA GLU A 41 25.68 -2.83 -4.75
C GLU A 41 26.86 -2.81 -5.72
N PHE A 42 28.08 -2.90 -5.17
CA PHE A 42 29.29 -2.99 -5.97
C PHE A 42 30.24 -4.05 -5.44
N GLY A 43 31.03 -4.61 -6.35
CA GLY A 43 32.07 -5.60 -6.08
C GLY A 43 33.38 -4.98 -5.62
N ARG A 44 34.28 -5.83 -5.10
CA ARG A 44 35.62 -5.40 -4.65
C ARG A 44 36.48 -4.79 -5.76
N VAL A 45 36.26 -5.21 -7.00
CA VAL A 45 36.98 -4.68 -8.18
C VAL A 45 36.60 -3.22 -8.42
N GLU A 46 35.30 -2.90 -8.41
CA GLU A 46 34.78 -1.54 -8.58
C GLU A 46 35.20 -0.63 -7.42
N ALA A 47 35.35 -1.19 -6.22
CA ALA A 47 35.74 -0.45 -5.02
C ALA A 47 37.21 0.01 -4.99
N GLY A 48 38.10 -0.59 -5.78
CA GLY A 48 39.53 -0.24 -5.81
C GLY A 48 40.17 -0.24 -4.42
N LEU A 49 40.66 0.91 -3.96
CA LEU A 49 41.31 1.07 -2.64
C LEU A 49 40.35 0.96 -1.45
N PHE A 50 39.03 1.02 -1.67
CA PHE A 50 38.01 1.02 -0.62
C PHE A 50 37.44 -0.37 -0.30
N GLN A 51 38.18 -1.45 -0.60
CA GLN A 51 37.65 -2.82 -0.47
C GLN A 51 37.17 -3.20 0.94
N MET A 52 37.73 -2.59 1.98
CA MET A 52 37.31 -2.86 3.37
C MET A 52 35.87 -2.41 3.63
N MET A 53 35.36 -1.43 2.88
CA MET A 53 34.01 -0.88 3.06
C MET A 53 32.95 -1.61 2.23
N VAL A 54 33.33 -2.44 1.26
CA VAL A 54 32.41 -3.11 0.33
C VAL A 54 31.36 -3.94 1.07
N SER A 55 31.81 -4.80 2.00
CA SER A 55 30.93 -5.66 2.78
C SER A 55 29.93 -4.86 3.63
N PRO A 56 30.35 -3.96 4.54
CA PRO A 56 29.40 -3.19 5.36
C PRO A 56 28.52 -2.25 4.52
N TYR A 57 29.03 -1.70 3.41
CA TYR A 57 28.23 -0.90 2.50
C TYR A 57 27.11 -1.73 1.86
N ASN A 58 27.45 -2.87 1.24
CA ASN A 58 26.45 -3.73 0.59
C ASN A 58 25.47 -4.33 1.61
N GLU A 59 25.88 -4.56 2.86
CA GLU A 59 24.95 -4.95 3.93
C GLU A 59 23.89 -3.88 4.21
N VAL A 60 24.29 -2.61 4.28
CA VAL A 60 23.35 -1.49 4.44
C VAL A 60 22.44 -1.35 3.22
N VAL A 61 23.00 -1.46 2.00
CA VAL A 61 22.21 -1.47 0.75
C VAL A 61 21.13 -2.55 0.79
N ARG A 62 21.49 -3.80 1.12
CA ARG A 62 20.52 -4.89 1.24
C ARG A 62 19.49 -4.65 2.33
N ALA A 63 19.89 -4.12 3.48
CA ALA A 63 18.99 -3.82 4.57
C ALA A 63 17.95 -2.77 4.17
N VAL A 64 18.37 -1.68 3.51
CA VAL A 64 17.47 -0.64 3.01
C VAL A 64 16.54 -1.20 1.93
N ALA A 65 17.08 -1.90 0.94
CA ALA A 65 16.27 -2.51 -0.12
C ALA A 65 15.21 -3.47 0.44
N ALA A 66 15.56 -4.29 1.44
CA ALA A 66 14.63 -5.20 2.10
C ALA A 66 13.52 -4.46 2.86
N ARG A 67 13.85 -3.39 3.60
CA ARG A 67 12.85 -2.55 4.29
C ARG A 67 11.89 -1.88 3.32
N CYS A 68 12.37 -1.48 2.13
CA CYS A 68 11.49 -0.96 1.08
C CYS A 68 10.52 -2.03 0.56
N VAL A 69 10.96 -3.28 0.37
CA VAL A 69 10.07 -4.40 -0.03
C VAL A 69 9.00 -4.67 1.02
N GLU A 70 9.40 -4.73 2.29
CA GLU A 70 8.47 -4.94 3.41
C GLU A 70 7.44 -3.80 3.53
N GLY A 71 7.91 -2.56 3.43
CA GLY A 71 7.03 -1.39 3.41
C GLY A 71 6.05 -1.43 2.24
N ALA A 72 6.52 -1.78 1.04
CA ALA A 72 5.66 -1.92 -0.12
C ALA A 72 4.57 -2.99 0.06
N ALA A 73 4.91 -4.13 0.66
CA ALA A 73 3.94 -5.18 0.97
C ALA A 73 2.88 -4.68 1.98
N ALA A 74 3.31 -4.02 3.05
CA ALA A 74 2.41 -3.45 4.04
C ALA A 74 1.47 -2.39 3.44
N MET A 75 1.95 -1.57 2.50
CA MET A 75 1.10 -0.60 1.81
C MET A 75 0.04 -1.28 0.93
N THR A 76 0.42 -2.33 0.19
CA THR A 76 -0.53 -3.13 -0.61
C THR A 76 -1.58 -3.79 0.28
N ASP A 77 -1.21 -4.30 1.45
CA ASP A 77 -2.14 -4.91 2.40
C ASP A 77 -3.13 -3.87 2.98
N MET A 78 -2.65 -2.66 3.27
CA MET A 78 -3.50 -1.54 3.72
C MET A 78 -4.50 -1.14 2.64
N ALA A 79 -4.03 -0.97 1.40
CA ALA A 79 -4.87 -0.64 0.26
C ALA A 79 -5.94 -1.71 0.02
N GLY A 80 -5.58 -2.99 0.09
CA GLY A 80 -6.51 -4.12 0.00
C GLY A 80 -7.57 -4.10 1.11
N THR A 81 -7.16 -3.77 2.34
CA THR A 81 -8.08 -3.66 3.48
C THR A 81 -9.09 -2.53 3.29
N LEU A 82 -8.64 -1.34 2.86
CA LEU A 82 -9.51 -0.19 2.62
C LEU A 82 -10.55 -0.47 1.52
N ARG A 83 -10.14 -1.13 0.43
CA ARG A 83 -11.06 -1.55 -0.64
C ARG A 83 -12.08 -2.55 -0.13
N LYS A 84 -11.64 -3.56 0.62
CA LYS A 84 -12.54 -4.55 1.22
C LYS A 84 -13.58 -3.91 2.13
N VAL A 85 -13.18 -2.94 2.95
CA VAL A 85 -14.09 -2.20 3.82
C VAL A 85 -15.10 -1.39 2.99
N ALA A 86 -14.64 -0.71 1.94
CA ALA A 86 -15.54 0.02 1.03
C ALA A 86 -16.57 -0.91 0.37
N ASP A 87 -16.14 -2.07 -0.11
CA ASP A 87 -17.02 -3.05 -0.77
C ASP A 87 -18.06 -3.63 0.20
N VAL A 88 -17.68 -3.82 1.48
CA VAL A 88 -18.62 -4.26 2.53
C VAL A 88 -19.70 -3.21 2.77
N TYR A 89 -19.32 -1.93 2.92
CA TYR A 89 -20.29 -0.85 3.13
C TYR A 89 -21.27 -0.72 1.96
N GLU A 90 -20.76 -0.78 0.72
CA GLU A 90 -21.61 -0.69 -0.48
C GLU A 90 -22.56 -1.89 -0.60
N THR A 91 -22.09 -3.09 -0.26
CA THR A 91 -22.92 -4.30 -0.24
C THR A 91 -24.03 -4.21 0.81
N GLU A 92 -23.71 -3.71 2.00
CA GLU A 92 -24.67 -3.56 3.10
C GLU A 92 -25.73 -2.49 2.80
N ASP A 93 -25.35 -1.36 2.20
CA ASP A 93 -26.29 -0.31 1.77
C ASP A 93 -27.26 -0.83 0.69
N GLN A 94 -26.76 -1.53 -0.32
CA GLN A 94 -27.61 -2.15 -1.35
C GLN A 94 -28.58 -3.18 -0.76
N ALA A 95 -28.11 -4.03 0.15
CA ALA A 95 -28.96 -5.01 0.84
C ALA A 95 -30.02 -4.34 1.73
N GLY A 96 -29.66 -3.23 2.40
CA GLY A 96 -30.59 -2.40 3.17
C GLY A 96 -31.68 -1.78 2.29
N ALA A 97 -31.30 -1.17 1.17
CA ALA A 97 -32.21 -0.58 0.21
C ALA A 97 -33.21 -1.61 -0.36
N HIS A 98 -32.75 -2.84 -0.65
CA HIS A 98 -33.62 -3.93 -1.10
C HIS A 98 -34.64 -4.38 -0.04
N ARG A 99 -34.25 -4.43 1.24
CA ARG A 99 -35.19 -4.76 2.33
C ARG A 99 -36.29 -3.71 2.45
N ILE A 100 -35.98 -2.43 2.33
CA ILE A 100 -36.98 -1.36 2.40
C ILE A 100 -37.94 -1.41 1.22
N LYS A 101 -37.43 -1.68 0.00
CA LYS A 101 -38.26 -1.79 -1.21
C LYS A 101 -39.25 -2.96 -1.20
N ASN A 102 -38.98 -4.02 -0.44
CA ASN A 102 -39.86 -5.21 -0.33
C ASN A 102 -40.90 -5.12 0.81
N VAL A 103 -40.91 -4.03 1.57
CA VAL A 103 -41.85 -3.82 2.70
C VAL A 103 -43.03 -2.92 2.32
N TYR A 104 -43.01 -2.31 1.12
CA TYR A 104 -44.10 -1.54 0.53
C TYR A 104 -44.64 -2.26 -0.72
#